data_AF-A0A3M0YW96-F1
#
_entry.id   AF-A0A3M0YW96-F1
#
_cell.length_a   1.000
_cell.length_b   1.000
_cell.length_c   1.000
_cell.angle_alpha   90.00
_cell.angle_beta   90.00
_cell.angle_gamma   90.00
#
_symmetry.space_group_name_H-M   'P 1'
#
loop_
_entity.id
_entity.type
_entity.pdbx_description
1 polymer ?
#
loop_
_entity_poly.entity_id
_entity_poly.type
_entity_poly.pdbx_seq_one_letter_code
_entity_poly.pdbx_strand_id
1 'polypeptide(L)'
;MKGTLLVSILMLSALNAGSSEETRPLPKPRISSQYPLMKLLEKRQTQRRFSPAPLSAQLLSDLLWAAFGINRPATGGRTAPSAWNHQELDLYVFTAEAVFLYDAKSQALKLVTRKDLRAATGVQD
;
A
#
# COMPACT_ATOMS: atom_id res chain seq x y z
N MET A 1 27.84 41.09 -44.50
CA MET A 1 28.19 39.86 -45.24
C MET A 1 28.55 38.78 -44.23
N LYS A 2 27.73 37.73 -44.22
CA LYS A 2 27.89 36.35 -43.72
C LYS A 2 29.13 36.04 -42.85
N GLY A 3 28.86 35.65 -41.60
CA GLY A 3 29.79 34.92 -40.74
C GLY A 3 28.99 34.02 -39.79
N THR A 4 28.61 32.84 -40.27
CA THR A 4 27.97 31.80 -39.47
C THR A 4 29.08 30.98 -38.80
N LEU A 5 29.04 30.81 -37.47
CA LEU A 5 29.56 29.59 -36.86
C LEU A 5 28.74 29.24 -35.61
N LEU A 6 27.95 28.18 -35.75
CA LEU A 6 27.31 27.41 -34.70
C LEU A 6 28.38 26.90 -33.71
N VAL A 7 28.16 27.10 -32.40
CA VAL A 7 28.68 26.19 -31.38
C VAL A 7 27.52 25.78 -30.50
N SER A 8 27.10 24.53 -30.71
CA SER A 8 26.10 23.79 -29.98
C SER A 8 26.46 23.70 -28.49
N ILE A 9 25.71 24.40 -27.63
CA ILE A 9 25.70 24.09 -26.20
C ILE A 9 24.75 22.90 -26.02
N LEU A 10 25.38 21.73 -25.92
CA LEU A 10 24.81 20.46 -25.50
C LEU A 10 24.23 20.66 -24.08
N MET A 11 22.90 20.80 -23.96
CA MET A 11 22.20 20.74 -22.69
C MET A 11 22.26 19.30 -22.18
N LEU A 12 23.31 19.03 -21.41
CA LEU A 12 23.48 17.85 -20.58
C LEU A 12 22.52 17.95 -19.39
N SER A 13 21.22 17.79 -19.63
CA SER A 13 20.26 17.56 -18.54
C SER A 13 20.38 16.10 -18.12
N ALA A 14 21.08 15.96 -17.01
CA ALA A 14 21.35 14.77 -16.22
C ALA A 14 20.26 13.68 -16.28
N LEU A 15 20.75 12.45 -16.25
CA LEU A 15 20.05 11.26 -15.80
C LEU A 15 19.26 11.57 -14.52
N ASN A 16 17.97 11.87 -14.64
CA ASN A 16 17.03 11.52 -13.59
C ASN A 16 16.70 10.04 -13.76
N ALA A 17 17.64 9.18 -13.36
CA ALA A 17 17.30 7.86 -12.84
C ALA A 17 16.66 8.06 -11.46
N GLY A 18 15.55 8.79 -11.42
CA GLY A 18 14.65 8.74 -10.27
C GLY A 18 14.13 7.32 -10.25
N SER A 19 14.49 6.56 -9.23
CA SER A 19 13.76 5.35 -8.87
C SER A 19 12.30 5.79 -8.70
N SER A 20 11.48 5.60 -9.72
CA SER A 20 10.05 5.78 -9.60
C SER A 20 9.63 4.81 -8.50
N GLU A 21 9.20 5.35 -7.35
CA GLU A 21 8.53 4.56 -6.33
C GLU A 21 7.33 3.92 -7.04
N GLU A 22 7.47 2.65 -7.44
CA GLU A 22 6.42 1.97 -8.20
C GLU A 22 5.20 1.88 -7.29
N THR A 23 4.21 2.70 -7.62
CA THR A 23 2.99 2.85 -6.83
C THR A 23 1.86 2.14 -7.56
N ARG A 24 1.32 1.10 -6.92
CA ARG A 24 0.22 0.29 -7.41
C ARG A 24 -1.08 0.78 -6.77
N PRO A 25 -1.98 1.47 -7.50
CA PRO A 25 -3.23 1.94 -6.93
C PRO A 25 -4.12 0.77 -6.52
N LEU A 26 -4.84 0.92 -5.40
CA LEU A 26 -5.88 -0.01 -4.98
C LEU A 26 -7.26 0.53 -5.36
N PRO A 27 -8.24 -0.35 -5.64
CA PRO A 27 -9.62 0.09 -5.84
C PRO A 27 -10.13 0.77 -4.57
N LYS A 28 -11.17 1.61 -4.69
CA LYS A 28 -11.80 2.22 -3.51
C LYS A 28 -12.31 1.14 -2.55
N PRO A 29 -12.07 1.26 -1.23
CA PRO A 29 -12.54 0.29 -0.26
C PRO A 29 -14.07 0.35 -0.15
N ARG A 30 -14.70 -0.80 0.05
CA ARG A 30 -16.13 -0.92 0.29
C ARG A 30 -16.42 -0.70 1.77
N ILE A 31 -17.08 0.41 2.09
CA ILE A 31 -17.35 0.83 3.48
C ILE A 31 -18.61 0.17 4.05
N SER A 32 -19.53 -0.28 3.19
CA SER A 32 -20.74 -0.98 3.60
C SER A 32 -20.50 -2.47 3.76
N SER A 33 -20.78 -3.01 4.96
CA SER A 33 -20.84 -4.46 5.19
C SER A 33 -22.31 -4.91 5.23
N GLN A 34 -22.61 -6.01 4.54
CA GLN A 34 -23.88 -6.71 4.67
C GLN A 34 -23.99 -7.56 5.96
N TYR A 35 -22.87 -7.73 6.67
CA TYR A 35 -22.81 -8.52 7.90
C TYR A 35 -22.89 -7.61 9.13
N PRO A 36 -23.83 -7.86 10.07
CA PRO A 36 -23.87 -7.18 11.35
C PRO A 36 -22.59 -7.40 12.16
N LEU A 37 -22.11 -6.35 12.85
CA LEU A 37 -20.89 -6.40 13.67
C LEU A 37 -20.91 -7.57 14.66
N MET A 38 -22.03 -7.79 15.36
CA MET A 38 -22.13 -8.87 16.34
C MET A 38 -21.95 -10.26 15.73
N LYS A 39 -22.37 -10.47 14.47
CA LYS A 39 -22.14 -11.73 13.75
C LYS A 39 -20.71 -11.90 13.28
N LEU A 40 -20.00 -10.81 12.98
CA LEU A 40 -18.56 -10.85 12.70
C LEU A 40 -17.76 -11.21 13.95
N LEU A 41 -18.10 -10.62 15.10
CA LEU A 41 -17.47 -10.90 16.39
C LEU A 41 -17.71 -12.35 16.84
N GLU A 42 -18.95 -12.86 16.70
CA GLU A 42 -19.30 -14.26 16.96
C GLU A 42 -18.46 -15.23 16.13
N LYS A 43 -18.23 -14.91 14.84
CA LYS A 43 -17.46 -15.76 13.92
C LYS A 43 -15.94 -15.59 14.00
N ARG A 44 -15.45 -14.61 14.76
CA ARG A 44 -14.02 -14.28 14.81
C ARG A 44 -13.25 -15.45 15.43
N GLN A 45 -12.30 -15.98 14.67
CA GLN A 45 -11.41 -17.05 15.08
C GLN A 45 -10.07 -16.93 14.35
N THR A 46 -9.03 -17.54 14.91
CA THR A 46 -7.73 -17.64 14.26
C THR A 46 -7.73 -18.82 13.29
N GLN A 47 -7.26 -18.61 12.06
CA GLN A 47 -7.03 -19.67 11.08
C GLN A 47 -5.55 -19.74 10.73
N ARG A 48 -5.04 -20.96 10.50
CA ARG A 48 -3.63 -21.22 10.13
C ARG A 48 -3.48 -22.02 8.83
N ARG A 49 -4.59 -22.29 8.14
CA ARG A 49 -4.63 -23.01 6.86
C ARG A 49 -5.28 -22.10 5.84
N PHE A 50 -4.57 -21.82 4.74
CA PHE A 50 -4.99 -20.87 3.72
C PHE A 50 -4.97 -21.49 2.33
N SER A 51 -5.84 -21.01 1.45
CA SER A 51 -5.74 -21.30 0.01
C SER A 51 -4.46 -20.67 -0.55
N PRO A 52 -3.78 -21.30 -1.54
CA PRO A 52 -2.65 -20.68 -2.23
C PRO A 52 -3.08 -19.54 -3.17
N ALA A 53 -4.38 -19.37 -3.41
CA ALA A 53 -4.89 -18.33 -4.30
C ALA A 53 -4.58 -16.92 -3.76
N PRO A 54 -4.13 -15.98 -4.61
CA PRO A 54 -3.91 -14.60 -4.20
C PRO A 54 -5.25 -13.93 -3.85
N LEU A 55 -5.20 -12.94 -2.96
CA LEU A 55 -6.34 -12.07 -2.70
C LEU A 55 -6.64 -11.22 -3.93
N SER A 56 -7.93 -10.97 -4.19
CA SER A 56 -8.32 -9.98 -5.19
C SER A 56 -7.90 -8.57 -4.74
N ALA A 57 -7.63 -7.68 -5.69
CA ALA A 57 -7.28 -6.29 -5.39
C ALA A 57 -8.34 -5.59 -4.53
N GLN A 58 -9.63 -5.90 -4.75
CA GLN A 58 -10.72 -5.37 -3.94
C GLN A 58 -10.66 -5.86 -2.49
N LEU A 59 -10.49 -7.18 -2.29
CA LEU A 59 -10.44 -7.73 -0.94
C LEU A 59 -9.22 -7.21 -0.17
N LEU A 60 -8.06 -7.09 -0.83
CA LEU A 60 -6.87 -6.50 -0.23
C LEU A 60 -7.09 -5.03 0.14
N SER A 61 -7.73 -4.25 -0.74
CA SER A 61 -8.06 -2.84 -0.46
C SER A 61 -8.97 -2.68 0.75
N ASP A 62 -10.04 -3.48 0.81
CA ASP A 62 -11.00 -3.46 1.92
C ASP A 62 -10.30 -3.83 3.24
N LEU A 63 -9.43 -4.86 3.21
CA LEU A 63 -8.67 -5.33 4.38
C LEU A 63 -7.71 -4.25 4.91
N LEU A 64 -6.92 -3.64 4.04
CA LEU A 64 -5.95 -2.60 4.43
C LEU A 64 -6.64 -1.35 4.95
N TRP A 65 -7.75 -0.96 4.30
CA TRP A 65 -8.55 0.16 4.79
C TRP A 65 -9.15 -0.14 6.16
N ALA A 66 -9.71 -1.35 6.37
CA ALA A 66 -10.24 -1.75 7.67
C ALA A 66 -9.15 -1.73 8.75
N ALA A 67 -7.94 -2.21 8.43
CA ALA A 67 -6.81 -2.27 9.36
C ALA A 67 -6.30 -0.88 9.78
N PHE A 68 -6.00 0.02 8.84
CA PHE A 68 -5.45 1.35 9.16
C PHE A 68 -5.71 2.43 8.09
N GLY A 69 -6.85 2.36 7.40
CA GLY A 69 -7.26 3.33 6.37
C GLY A 69 -7.73 4.66 6.95
N ILE A 70 -7.86 5.69 6.08
CA ILE A 70 -8.46 6.98 6.44
C ILE A 70 -9.99 6.88 6.40
N ASN A 71 -10.66 7.13 7.52
CA ASN A 71 -12.13 7.17 7.61
C ASN A 71 -12.69 8.58 7.85
N ARG A 72 -11.84 9.56 8.19
CA ARG A 72 -12.19 10.97 8.34
C ARG A 72 -11.29 11.81 7.43
N PRO A 73 -11.57 11.92 6.11
CA PRO A 73 -10.68 12.56 5.15
C PRO A 73 -10.29 13.99 5.53
N ALA A 74 -11.21 14.77 6.09
CA ALA A 74 -10.96 16.16 6.50
C ALA A 74 -9.87 16.31 7.57
N THR A 75 -9.64 15.29 8.40
CA THR A 75 -8.65 15.31 9.48
C THR A 75 -7.52 14.31 9.29
N GLY A 76 -7.59 13.46 8.25
CA GLY A 76 -6.68 12.32 8.08
C GLY A 76 -6.84 11.24 9.15
N GLY A 77 -7.96 11.20 9.87
CA GLY A 77 -8.20 10.22 10.93
C GLY A 77 -8.28 8.78 10.42
N ARG A 78 -7.71 7.84 11.19
CA ARG A 78 -7.62 6.42 10.86
C ARG A 78 -8.79 5.59 11.39
N THR A 79 -8.97 4.39 10.82
CA THR A 79 -9.89 3.35 11.32
C THR A 79 -9.47 2.82 12.69
N ALA A 80 -8.18 2.63 12.95
CA ALA A 80 -7.67 2.31 14.28
C ALA A 80 -7.14 3.56 15.01
N PRO A 81 -7.39 3.71 16.31
CA PRO A 81 -6.87 4.84 17.09
C PRO A 81 -5.36 4.70 17.34
N SER A 82 -4.72 5.83 17.64
CA SER A 82 -3.32 5.92 18.09
C SER A 82 -3.21 6.98 19.19
N ALA A 83 -2.20 6.85 20.05
CA ALA A 83 -1.95 7.80 21.13
C ALA A 83 -1.79 9.20 20.53
N TRP A 84 -2.57 10.19 21.00
CA TRP A 84 -2.52 11.58 20.51
C TRP A 84 -2.64 11.75 18.99
N ASN A 85 -3.23 10.76 18.29
CA ASN A 85 -3.25 10.71 16.83
C ASN A 85 -1.85 10.75 16.19
N HIS A 86 -0.83 10.16 16.83
CA HIS A 86 0.52 10.04 16.29
C HIS A 86 0.59 9.17 15.02
N GLN A 87 -0.34 8.22 14.87
CA GLN A 87 -0.44 7.34 13.71
C GLN A 87 0.88 6.61 13.37
N GLU A 88 1.56 6.13 14.41
CA GLU A 88 2.90 5.54 14.38
C GLU A 88 3.00 4.18 13.69
N LEU A 89 1.90 3.62 13.19
CA LEU A 89 1.85 2.30 12.58
C LEU A 89 1.91 2.38 11.05
N ASP A 90 2.83 1.61 10.47
CA ASP A 90 2.90 1.38 9.03
C ASP A 90 2.48 -0.06 8.69
N LEU A 91 1.73 -0.22 7.60
CA LEU A 91 1.27 -1.52 7.12
C LEU A 91 2.11 -1.98 5.92
N TYR A 92 2.89 -3.04 6.14
CA TYR A 92 3.63 -3.72 5.07
C TYR A 92 2.87 -4.95 4.57
N VAL A 93 2.86 -5.14 3.25
CA VAL A 93 2.16 -6.23 2.57
C VAL A 93 3.17 -7.12 1.86
N PHE A 94 3.34 -8.34 2.35
CA PHE A 94 4.26 -9.33 1.82
C PHE A 94 3.51 -10.27 0.87
N THR A 95 3.82 -10.21 -0.42
CA THR A 95 3.22 -11.08 -1.44
C THR A 95 4.29 -11.97 -2.08
N ALA A 96 3.86 -12.89 -2.95
CA ALA A 96 4.78 -13.70 -3.76
C ALA A 96 5.59 -12.86 -4.77
N GLU A 97 5.07 -11.69 -5.16
CA GLU A 97 5.71 -10.84 -6.17
C GLU A 97 6.70 -9.84 -5.54
N ALA A 98 6.34 -9.29 -4.38
CA ALA A 98 7.04 -8.17 -3.77
C ALA A 98 6.56 -7.90 -2.35
N VAL A 99 7.31 -7.03 -1.66
CA VAL A 99 6.86 -6.37 -0.43
C VAL A 99 6.47 -4.94 -0.77
N PHE A 100 5.33 -4.51 -0.23
CA PHE A 100 4.80 -3.16 -0.39
C PHE A 100 4.57 -2.48 0.96
N LEU A 101 4.60 -1.15 0.97
CA LEU A 101 4.09 -0.30 2.03
C LEU A 101 2.71 0.24 1.59
N TYR A 102 1.69 0.09 2.43
CA TYR A 102 0.37 0.65 2.17
C TYR A 102 0.35 2.17 2.47
N ASP A 103 0.09 2.97 1.44
CA ASP A 103 -0.17 4.39 1.57
C ASP A 103 -1.68 4.64 1.63
N ALA A 104 -2.16 4.88 2.85
CA ALA A 104 -3.57 5.15 3.11
C ALA A 104 -4.05 6.53 2.59
N LYS A 105 -3.15 7.49 2.31
CA LYS A 105 -3.54 8.79 1.73
C LYS A 105 -3.89 8.63 0.25
N SER A 106 -3.07 7.89 -0.48
CA SER A 106 -3.29 7.63 -1.91
C SER A 106 -4.12 6.38 -2.19
N GLN A 107 -4.48 5.61 -1.15
CA GLN A 107 -5.10 4.29 -1.28
C GLN A 107 -4.31 3.42 -2.26
N ALA A 108 -3.02 3.20 -1.99
CA ALA A 108 -2.11 2.51 -2.90
C ALA A 108 -1.05 1.69 -2.17
N LEU A 109 -0.36 0.83 -2.91
CA LEU A 109 0.79 0.07 -2.47
C LEU A 109 2.07 0.67 -3.08
N LYS A 110 3.01 1.08 -2.25
CA LYS A 110 4.35 1.53 -2.66
C LYS A 110 5.31 0.37 -2.63
N LEU A 111 5.99 0.09 -3.74
CA LEU A 111 6.98 -0.99 -3.81
C LEU A 111 8.15 -0.73 -2.84
N VAL A 112 8.44 -1.72 -2.01
CA VAL A 112 9.62 -1.72 -1.12
C VAL A 112 10.71 -2.60 -1.71
N THR A 113 10.38 -3.82 -2.13
CA THR A 113 11.33 -4.75 -2.76
C THR A 113 10.58 -5.80 -3.60
N ARG A 114 11.19 -6.28 -4.69
CA ARG A 114 10.63 -7.34 -5.56
C ARG A 114 10.97 -8.77 -5.11
N LYS A 115 11.31 -8.95 -3.83
CA LYS A 115 11.62 -10.27 -3.26
C LYS A 115 10.38 -10.84 -2.59
N ASP A 116 10.15 -12.13 -2.77
CA ASP A 116 9.24 -12.88 -1.90
C ASP A 116 9.90 -13.06 -0.53
N LEU A 117 9.42 -12.29 0.44
CA LEU A 117 9.91 -12.33 1.82
C LEU A 117 8.86 -12.90 2.78
N ARG A 118 7.84 -13.62 2.28
CA ARG A 118 6.81 -14.22 3.14
C ARG A 118 7.40 -15.21 4.14
N ALA A 119 8.45 -15.94 3.76
CA ALA A 119 9.15 -16.87 4.66
C ALA A 119 9.94 -16.16 5.78
N ALA A 120 10.17 -14.85 5.67
CA ALA A 120 10.87 -14.06 6.68
C ALA A 120 9.90 -13.42 7.70
N THR A 121 8.59 -13.61 7.53
CA THR A 121 7.60 -13.19 8.54
C THR A 121 7.51 -14.23 9.65
N GLY A 122 6.88 -13.89 10.79
CA GLY A 122 6.82 -14.78 11.95
C GLY A 122 6.22 -16.15 11.64
N VAL A 123 6.79 -17.18 12.24
CA VAL A 123 6.26 -18.56 12.17
C VAL A 123 5.08 -18.72 13.13
N GLN A 124 4.13 -19.60 12.78
CA GLN A 124 3.02 -19.98 13.65
C GLN A 124 3.05 -21.48 13.85
N ASP A 125 3.16 -21.91 15.11
CA ASP A 125 2.88 -23.28 15.55
C ASP A 125 1.35 -23.53 15.64
#